data_AF-A0A914TEX0-F1
#
_entry.id   AF-A0A914TEX0-F1
#
_cell.length_a   1.000
_cell.length_b   1.000
_cell.length_c   1.000
_cell.angle_alpha   90.00
_cell.angle_beta   90.00
_cell.angle_gamma   90.00
#
_symmetry.space_group_name_H-M   'P 1'
#
loop_
_entity.id
_entity.type
_entity.pdbx_description
1 polymer ?
#
loop_
_entity_poly.entity_id
_entity_poly.type
_entity_poly.pdbx_seq_one_letter_code
_entity_poly.pdbx_strand_id
1 'polypeptide(L)'
;MWKIIILLFFCIITLSYETPDQPELTFENLYKYGKRSYTDKDWNDCVGFMLRAIEDYHYYRDETLWCREKCEKQVNESPAEILSLQDHTFVKMGIAFGTAQKALCLLRCRIDKFTEQRPPMANYDTYEEFQDRKPYHYLQFCYWKLGDLKNAVKSAFTFLIARPGDAETIANLDFYREQKGFDRSFMIDALQMDYERLYMSATQAYEDGDWLKCVEHFDLSLNSFFKEEKKCRMMCEDYLDWGTMQGDNPEMSIVMTSIYTSVLRCKTNCVEILSKVNGHKIKNFLSSYFEYLHVCQFNLQRGRDAAQSVANSLLLDKSNIVMRRNRLFYASHYEKEELFQPSENILEFYKRSVVEKRFIKFVDDRFRYVDGVFVDDRFRYVDGVLPTEQADDRKPFSVEVDLIDEFDYNLITQNILSKKECKALHTSAELSFKASSFIPQLIDEISIRIKQRYGSQPSFHSLSCQTENEKSGCERGAFVISVDEERCSAIL
;
A
#
# COMPACT_ATOMS: atom_id res chain seq x y z
N MET A 1 -63.58 -50.20 -10.55
CA MET A 1 -62.27 -49.99 -11.21
C MET A 1 -61.75 -48.63 -10.81
N TRP A 2 -60.73 -48.64 -9.97
CA TRP A 2 -60.09 -47.48 -9.34
C TRP A 2 -59.15 -46.79 -10.33
N LYS A 3 -59.21 -45.46 -10.45
CA LYS A 3 -58.08 -44.66 -10.97
C LYS A 3 -57.90 -43.46 -10.06
N ILE A 4 -57.01 -43.62 -9.10
CA ILE A 4 -56.43 -42.54 -8.30
C ILE A 4 -55.40 -41.86 -9.22
N ILE A 5 -55.60 -40.57 -9.50
CA ILE A 5 -54.59 -39.73 -10.14
C ILE A 5 -53.83 -39.04 -9.00
N ILE A 6 -52.60 -39.49 -8.76
CA ILE A 6 -51.65 -38.82 -7.86
C ILE A 6 -50.99 -37.69 -8.65
N LEU A 7 -51.34 -36.45 -8.34
CA LEU A 7 -50.60 -35.26 -8.78
C LEU A 7 -49.40 -35.08 -7.84
N LEU A 8 -48.23 -35.54 -8.30
CA LEU A 8 -46.94 -35.22 -7.68
C LEU A 8 -46.61 -33.75 -7.98
N PHE A 9 -46.81 -32.87 -6.99
CA PHE A 9 -46.21 -31.54 -7.00
C PHE A 9 -44.70 -31.69 -6.79
N PHE A 10 -43.93 -31.65 -7.87
CA PHE A 10 -42.49 -31.44 -7.80
C PHE A 10 -42.25 -30.00 -7.36
N CYS A 11 -42.04 -29.79 -6.06
CA CYS A 11 -41.46 -28.56 -5.56
C CYS A 11 -39.98 -28.56 -5.95
N ILE A 12 -39.67 -27.99 -7.12
CA ILE A 12 -38.29 -27.67 -7.47
C ILE A 12 -37.90 -26.54 -6.52
N ILE A 13 -37.24 -26.90 -5.42
CA ILE A 13 -36.45 -25.95 -4.65
C ILE A 13 -35.30 -25.56 -5.58
N THR A 14 -35.51 -24.54 -6.38
CA THR A 14 -34.40 -23.76 -6.91
C THR A 14 -33.70 -23.20 -5.68
N LEU A 15 -32.54 -23.74 -5.33
CA LEU A 15 -31.55 -22.95 -4.60
C LEU A 15 -31.17 -21.79 -5.52
N SER A 16 -32.00 -20.76 -5.48
CA SER A 16 -31.66 -19.44 -5.96
C SER A 16 -30.57 -18.96 -5.02
N TYR A 17 -29.35 -18.83 -5.51
CA TYR A 17 -28.41 -17.91 -4.89
C TYR A 17 -29.05 -16.53 -4.99
N GLU A 18 -29.57 -16.03 -3.87
CA GLU A 18 -30.17 -14.71 -3.74
C GLU A 18 -29.12 -13.65 -4.10
N THR A 19 -29.39 -12.90 -5.17
CA THR A 19 -28.76 -11.62 -5.51
C THR A 19 -29.83 -10.54 -5.46
N PRO A 20 -29.50 -9.27 -5.19
CA PRO A 20 -30.32 -8.36 -4.40
C PRO A 20 -31.62 -7.94 -5.12
N ASP A 21 -32.71 -7.96 -4.34
CA ASP A 21 -34.13 -7.92 -4.75
C ASP A 21 -34.60 -6.75 -5.63
N GLN A 22 -33.77 -5.76 -5.97
CA GLN A 22 -34.16 -4.61 -6.80
C GLN A 22 -32.95 -4.06 -7.58
N PRO A 23 -32.69 -4.51 -8.82
CA PRO A 23 -31.51 -4.10 -9.57
C PRO A 23 -31.46 -2.58 -9.84
N GLU A 24 -32.61 -1.92 -9.86
CA GLU A 24 -32.77 -0.48 -10.17
C GLU A 24 -32.22 0.45 -9.07
N LEU A 25 -32.07 -0.06 -7.85
CA LEU A 25 -31.55 0.72 -6.73
C LEU A 25 -30.04 0.55 -6.62
N THR A 26 -29.29 1.51 -7.16
CA THR A 26 -27.84 1.58 -7.00
C THR A 26 -27.42 1.87 -5.57
N PHE A 27 -26.16 1.58 -5.24
CA PHE A 27 -25.55 1.91 -3.95
C PHE A 27 -25.67 3.40 -3.62
N GLU A 28 -25.67 4.28 -4.63
CA GLU A 28 -25.86 5.72 -4.46
C GLU A 28 -27.27 6.06 -3.97
N ASN A 29 -28.29 5.43 -4.55
CA ASN A 29 -29.69 5.59 -4.13
C ASN A 29 -29.92 5.01 -2.74
N LEU A 30 -29.44 3.79 -2.51
CA LEU A 30 -29.54 3.09 -1.22
C LEU A 30 -28.83 3.89 -0.12
N TYR A 31 -27.63 4.39 -0.38
CA TYR A 31 -26.89 5.20 0.57
C TYR A 31 -27.62 6.51 0.90
N LYS A 32 -28.20 7.16 -0.12
CA LYS A 32 -29.03 8.36 0.08
C LYS A 32 -30.26 8.08 0.95
N TYR A 33 -30.93 6.93 0.76
CA TYR A 33 -32.04 6.51 1.61
C TYR A 33 -31.57 6.23 3.04
N GLY A 34 -30.46 5.51 3.21
CA GLY A 34 -29.88 5.26 4.53
C GLY A 34 -29.53 6.56 5.28
N LYS A 35 -28.95 7.56 4.60
CA LYS A 35 -28.67 8.88 5.20
C LYS A 35 -29.93 9.62 5.63
N ARG A 36 -31.02 9.49 4.87
CA ARG A 36 -32.34 10.03 5.24
C ARG A 36 -32.90 9.32 6.46
N SER A 37 -32.94 7.98 6.45
CA SER A 37 -33.40 7.19 7.60
C SER A 37 -32.60 7.48 8.86
N TYR A 38 -31.27 7.67 8.76
CA TYR A 38 -30.43 8.13 9.88
C TYR A 38 -30.89 9.49 10.42
N THR A 39 -31.15 10.45 9.53
CA THR A 39 -31.61 11.82 9.89
C THR A 39 -33.00 11.78 10.54
N ASP A 40 -33.89 10.96 9.99
CA ASP A 40 -35.26 10.77 10.45
C ASP A 40 -35.36 9.89 11.71
N LYS A 41 -34.22 9.34 12.18
CA LYS A 41 -34.10 8.44 13.33
C LYS A 41 -34.84 7.11 13.15
N ASP A 42 -35.04 6.71 11.90
CA ASP A 42 -35.47 5.35 11.56
C ASP A 42 -34.25 4.44 11.51
N TRP A 43 -33.91 3.86 12.66
CA TRP A 43 -32.68 3.09 12.81
C TRP A 43 -32.72 1.74 12.08
N ASN A 44 -33.90 1.12 11.97
CA ASN A 44 -34.04 -0.15 11.25
C ASN A 44 -33.79 0.05 9.76
N ASP A 45 -34.45 1.05 9.16
CA ASP A 45 -34.25 1.37 7.75
C ASP A 45 -32.84 1.92 7.49
N CYS A 46 -32.27 2.68 8.43
CA CYS A 46 -30.87 3.09 8.32
C CYS A 46 -29.94 1.89 8.15
N VAL A 47 -30.05 0.87 9.03
CA VAL A 47 -29.23 -0.35 8.93
C VAL A 47 -29.51 -1.06 7.61
N GLY A 48 -30.78 -1.29 7.28
CA GLY A 48 -31.18 -2.01 6.07
C GLY A 48 -30.65 -1.37 4.78
N PHE A 49 -30.84 -0.06 4.61
CA PHE A 49 -30.36 0.66 3.44
C PHE A 49 -28.83 0.75 3.38
N MET A 50 -28.15 0.98 4.51
CA MET A 50 -26.68 1.04 4.55
C MET A 50 -26.04 -0.29 4.15
N LEU A 51 -26.54 -1.42 4.69
CA LEU A 51 -26.02 -2.74 4.34
C LEU A 51 -26.24 -3.07 2.86
N ARG A 52 -27.46 -2.83 2.35
CA ARG A 52 -27.76 -3.03 0.92
C ARG A 52 -26.89 -2.13 0.03
N ALA A 53 -26.60 -0.91 0.46
CA ALA A 53 -25.70 -0.02 -0.28
C ALA A 53 -24.27 -0.57 -0.34
N ILE A 54 -23.75 -1.11 0.77
CA ILE A 54 -22.43 -1.75 0.82
C ILE A 54 -22.37 -2.97 -0.10
N GLU A 55 -23.39 -3.82 -0.08
CA GLU A 55 -23.49 -4.99 -0.97
C GLU A 55 -23.50 -4.60 -2.45
N ASP A 56 -24.33 -3.62 -2.84
CA ASP A 56 -24.39 -3.15 -4.23
C ASP A 56 -23.09 -2.47 -4.68
N TYR A 57 -22.44 -1.73 -3.78
CA TYR A 57 -21.11 -1.14 -4.04
C TYR A 57 -20.06 -2.22 -4.32
N HIS A 58 -20.03 -3.31 -3.55
CA HIS A 58 -19.13 -4.42 -3.81
C HIS A 58 -19.42 -5.08 -5.16
N TYR A 59 -20.70 -5.28 -5.51
CA TYR A 59 -21.08 -5.75 -6.84
C TYR A 59 -20.56 -4.82 -7.94
N TYR A 60 -20.79 -3.51 -7.84
CA TYR A 60 -20.33 -2.54 -8.84
C TYR A 60 -18.82 -2.60 -9.04
N ARG A 61 -18.07 -2.66 -7.93
CA ARG A 61 -16.61 -2.75 -7.94
C ARG A 61 -16.13 -4.05 -8.59
N ASP A 62 -16.74 -5.17 -8.22
CA ASP A 62 -16.34 -6.49 -8.68
C ASP A 62 -16.65 -6.68 -10.17
N GLU A 63 -17.79 -6.19 -10.66
CA GLU A 63 -18.13 -6.18 -12.09
C GLU A 63 -17.21 -5.25 -12.90
N THR A 64 -16.86 -4.09 -12.34
CA THR A 64 -15.89 -3.18 -12.95
C THR A 64 -14.51 -3.84 -13.08
N LEU A 65 -14.03 -4.49 -12.01
CA LEU A 65 -12.79 -5.26 -12.01
C LEU A 65 -12.84 -6.40 -13.03
N TRP A 66 -13.94 -7.15 -13.07
CA TRP A 66 -14.12 -8.26 -14.00
C TRP A 66 -14.03 -7.79 -15.45
N CYS A 67 -14.71 -6.71 -15.81
CA CYS A 67 -14.62 -6.14 -17.15
C CYS A 67 -13.19 -5.73 -17.50
N ARG A 68 -12.48 -5.08 -16.58
CA ARG A 68 -11.09 -4.66 -16.79
C ARG A 68 -10.15 -5.84 -16.95
N GLU A 69 -10.25 -6.85 -16.09
CA GLU A 69 -9.41 -8.05 -16.18
C GLU A 69 -9.69 -8.85 -17.46
N LYS A 70 -10.97 -9.04 -17.81
CA LYS A 70 -11.36 -9.72 -19.05
C LYS A 70 -10.78 -9.01 -20.27
N CYS A 71 -10.96 -7.70 -20.36
CA CYS A 71 -10.53 -6.94 -21.52
C CYS A 71 -9.02 -6.81 -21.62
N GLU A 72 -8.29 -6.76 -20.50
CA GLU A 72 -6.83 -6.84 -20.50
C GLU A 72 -6.31 -8.13 -21.15
N LYS A 73 -6.99 -9.27 -20.92
CA LYS A 73 -6.60 -10.58 -21.47
C LYS A 73 -7.04 -10.80 -22.91
N GLN A 74 -8.10 -10.12 -23.35
CA GLN A 74 -8.68 -10.32 -24.69
C GLN A 74 -7.96 -9.55 -25.79
N VAL A 75 -7.24 -8.48 -25.43
CA VAL A 75 -6.44 -7.76 -26.41
C VAL A 75 -5.19 -8.58 -26.72
N ASN A 76 -5.18 -9.18 -27.90
CA ASN A 76 -4.03 -9.90 -28.43
C ASN A 76 -3.01 -8.90 -28.98
N GLU A 77 -2.41 -8.11 -28.08
CA GLU A 77 -1.23 -7.33 -28.42
C GLU A 77 -0.06 -8.30 -28.56
N SER A 78 0.69 -8.18 -29.66
CA SER A 78 2.04 -8.73 -29.76
C SER A 78 3.01 -7.55 -29.65
N PRO A 79 3.39 -7.12 -28.43
CA PRO A 79 4.30 -5.99 -28.26
C PRO A 79 5.60 -6.18 -29.01
N ALA A 80 6.11 -7.42 -29.08
CA ALA A 80 7.33 -7.75 -29.81
C ALA A 80 7.20 -7.47 -31.31
N GLU A 81 6.06 -7.82 -31.94
CA GLU A 81 5.82 -7.51 -33.35
C GLU A 81 5.68 -6.01 -33.57
N ILE A 82 4.88 -5.32 -32.74
CA ILE A 82 4.67 -3.88 -32.87
C ILE A 82 5.99 -3.11 -32.69
N LEU A 83 6.81 -3.48 -31.70
CA LEU A 83 8.09 -2.84 -31.42
C LEU A 83 9.18 -3.21 -32.45
N SER A 84 9.00 -4.27 -33.24
CA SER A 84 9.91 -4.63 -34.33
C SER A 84 9.73 -3.78 -35.60
N LEU A 85 8.64 -3.00 -35.68
CA LEU A 85 8.39 -2.10 -36.80
C LEU A 85 9.41 -0.95 -36.81
N GLN A 86 10.01 -0.71 -37.97
CA GLN A 86 11.01 0.35 -38.14
C GLN A 86 10.38 1.75 -38.22
N ASP A 87 9.14 1.86 -38.67
CA ASP A 87 8.44 3.13 -38.79
C ASP A 87 7.73 3.49 -37.48
N HIS A 88 8.20 4.55 -36.82
CA HIS A 88 7.62 5.06 -35.57
C HIS A 88 6.12 5.38 -35.67
N THR A 89 5.63 5.76 -36.85
CA THR A 89 4.20 6.02 -37.10
C THR A 89 3.40 4.73 -36.99
N PHE A 90 3.91 3.64 -37.56
CA PHE A 90 3.25 2.33 -37.48
C PHE A 90 3.31 1.74 -36.08
N VAL A 91 4.42 1.93 -35.35
CA VAL A 91 4.50 1.57 -33.92
C VAL A 91 3.40 2.27 -33.12
N LYS A 92 3.27 3.60 -33.26
CA LYS A 92 2.23 4.39 -32.58
C LYS A 92 0.82 3.94 -32.96
N MET A 93 0.58 3.66 -34.24
CA MET A 93 -0.72 3.18 -34.72
C MET A 93 -1.06 1.80 -34.15
N GLY A 94 -0.08 0.90 -34.05
CA GLY A 94 -0.27 -0.43 -33.44
C GLY A 94 -0.69 -0.33 -31.97
N ILE A 95 0.02 0.50 -31.18
CA ILE A 95 -0.33 0.75 -29.77
C ILE A 95 -1.72 1.38 -29.65
N ALA A 96 -2.03 2.37 -30.49
CA ALA A 96 -3.34 3.03 -30.50
C ALA A 96 -4.47 2.05 -30.89
N PHE A 97 -4.22 1.14 -31.83
CA PHE A 97 -5.18 0.12 -32.25
C PHE A 97 -5.46 -0.88 -31.12
N GLY A 98 -4.43 -1.38 -30.43
CA GLY A 98 -4.59 -2.24 -29.25
C GLY A 98 -5.41 -1.55 -28.14
N THR A 99 -5.11 -0.26 -27.90
CA THR A 99 -5.89 0.59 -26.98
C THR A 99 -7.36 0.71 -27.41
N ALA A 100 -7.63 0.88 -28.71
CA ALA A 100 -8.99 0.94 -29.25
C ALA A 100 -9.73 -0.40 -29.12
N GLN A 101 -9.05 -1.54 -29.30
CA GLN A 101 -9.63 -2.86 -29.06
C GLN A 101 -10.01 -3.06 -27.60
N LYS A 102 -9.13 -2.66 -26.67
CA LYS A 102 -9.42 -2.67 -25.23
C LYS A 102 -10.63 -1.80 -24.90
N ALA A 103 -10.67 -0.57 -25.43
CA ALA A 103 -11.78 0.36 -25.23
C ALA A 103 -13.10 -0.22 -25.74
N LEU A 104 -13.12 -0.82 -26.93
CA LEU A 104 -14.31 -1.48 -27.48
C LEU A 104 -14.79 -2.64 -26.61
N CYS A 105 -13.86 -3.46 -26.10
CA CYS A 105 -14.18 -4.53 -25.15
C CYS A 105 -14.82 -3.96 -23.88
N LEU A 106 -14.22 -2.91 -23.29
CA LEU A 106 -14.72 -2.30 -22.07
C LEU A 106 -16.11 -1.69 -22.25
N LEU A 107 -16.35 -0.99 -23.37
CA LEU A 107 -17.66 -0.42 -23.69
C LEU A 107 -18.72 -1.52 -23.78
N ARG A 108 -18.44 -2.60 -24.51
CA ARG A 108 -19.36 -3.76 -24.61
C ARG A 108 -19.61 -4.39 -23.25
N CYS A 109 -18.54 -4.63 -22.49
CA CYS A 109 -18.65 -5.23 -21.17
C CYS A 109 -19.49 -4.37 -20.21
N ARG A 110 -19.30 -3.05 -20.24
CA ARG A 110 -20.10 -2.11 -19.44
C ARG A 110 -21.56 -2.09 -19.85
N ILE A 111 -21.86 -2.13 -21.15
CA ILE A 111 -23.25 -2.22 -21.63
C ILE A 111 -23.91 -3.52 -21.16
N ASP A 112 -23.17 -4.63 -21.18
CA ASP A 112 -23.68 -5.94 -20.74
C ASP A 112 -23.90 -5.99 -19.22
N LYS A 113 -23.03 -5.33 -18.43
CA LYS A 113 -23.05 -5.38 -16.96
C LYS A 113 -23.87 -4.27 -16.29
N PHE A 114 -23.93 -3.09 -16.90
CA PHE A 114 -24.60 -1.91 -16.38
C PHE A 114 -25.71 -1.48 -17.35
N THR A 115 -26.90 -2.03 -17.13
CA THR A 115 -28.09 -1.84 -17.98
C THR A 115 -28.95 -0.67 -17.48
N GLU A 116 -30.05 -0.36 -18.16
CA GLU A 116 -31.03 0.63 -17.64
C GLU A 116 -31.57 0.22 -16.25
N GLN A 117 -31.74 -1.09 -16.04
CA GLN A 117 -32.15 -1.64 -14.75
C GLN A 117 -31.03 -1.66 -13.73
N ARG A 118 -29.77 -1.44 -14.12
CA ARG A 118 -28.63 -1.38 -13.21
C ARG A 118 -27.61 -0.36 -13.72
N PRO A 119 -27.92 0.94 -13.60
CA PRO A 119 -27.16 1.97 -14.27
C PRO A 119 -25.72 2.04 -13.74
N PRO A 120 -24.78 2.53 -14.56
CA PRO A 120 -23.42 2.78 -14.10
C PRO A 120 -23.42 3.86 -13.01
N MET A 121 -22.35 3.89 -12.22
CA MET A 121 -22.12 4.92 -11.20
C MET A 121 -22.24 6.33 -11.80
N ALA A 122 -22.98 7.19 -11.12
CA ALA A 122 -23.24 8.56 -11.56
C ALA A 122 -22.41 9.62 -10.80
N ASN A 123 -22.14 9.39 -9.51
CA ASN A 123 -21.46 10.35 -8.63
C ASN A 123 -20.17 9.76 -8.02
N TYR A 124 -19.03 10.31 -8.45
CA TYR A 124 -17.72 9.91 -7.96
C TYR A 124 -17.51 10.22 -6.46
N ASP A 125 -18.06 11.33 -5.96
CA ASP A 125 -17.94 11.71 -4.54
C ASP A 125 -18.55 10.63 -3.63
N THR A 126 -19.65 10.00 -4.08
CA THR A 126 -20.27 8.90 -3.33
C THR A 126 -19.38 7.67 -3.33
N TYR A 127 -18.68 7.39 -4.43
CA TYR A 127 -17.69 6.31 -4.48
C TYR A 127 -16.51 6.56 -3.53
N GLU A 128 -16.00 7.80 -3.45
CA GLU A 128 -14.96 8.17 -2.49
C GLU A 128 -15.42 7.97 -1.04
N GLU A 129 -16.66 8.35 -0.70
CA GLU A 129 -17.22 8.09 0.63
C GLU A 129 -17.21 6.58 0.98
N PHE A 130 -17.42 5.69 0.01
CA PHE A 130 -17.34 4.24 0.22
C PHE A 130 -15.90 3.73 0.34
N GLN A 131 -14.97 4.26 -0.45
CA GLN A 131 -13.53 4.01 -0.29
C GLN A 131 -13.06 4.38 1.13
N ASP A 132 -13.61 5.47 1.67
CA ASP A 132 -13.37 5.95 3.03
C ASP A 132 -14.21 5.25 4.10
N ARG A 133 -14.96 4.20 3.74
CA ARG A 133 -15.79 3.39 4.64
C ARG A 133 -16.87 4.19 5.37
N LYS A 134 -17.30 5.35 4.83
CA LYS A 134 -18.29 6.23 5.45
C LYS A 134 -19.64 5.57 5.79
N PRO A 135 -20.16 4.59 5.02
CA PRO A 135 -21.35 3.83 5.44
C PRO A 135 -21.22 3.18 6.82
N TYR A 136 -20.03 2.72 7.21
CA TYR A 136 -19.78 2.16 8.54
C TYR A 136 -19.83 3.21 9.65
N HIS A 137 -19.50 4.47 9.34
CA HIS A 137 -19.68 5.59 10.28
C HIS A 137 -21.16 5.82 10.61
N TYR A 138 -22.07 5.67 9.65
CA TYR A 138 -23.51 5.72 9.94
C TYR A 138 -24.01 4.45 10.66
N LEU A 139 -23.55 3.27 10.21
CA LEU A 139 -23.96 2.00 10.81
C LEU A 139 -23.64 1.92 12.30
N GLN A 140 -22.49 2.45 12.77
CA GLN A 140 -22.19 2.42 14.21
C GLN A 140 -23.28 3.10 15.04
N PHE A 141 -23.80 4.24 14.59
CA PHE A 141 -24.85 4.96 15.30
C PHE A 141 -26.19 4.24 15.19
N CYS A 142 -26.54 3.74 14.00
CA CYS A 142 -27.81 3.05 13.80
C CYS A 142 -27.89 1.76 14.63
N TYR A 143 -26.82 0.95 14.66
CA TYR A 143 -26.75 -0.22 15.55
C TYR A 143 -26.78 0.15 17.03
N TRP A 144 -26.05 1.19 17.43
CA TRP A 144 -26.07 1.66 18.82
C TRP A 144 -27.48 2.04 19.27
N LYS A 145 -28.23 2.75 18.42
CA LYS A 145 -29.61 3.17 18.72
C LYS A 145 -30.60 2.01 18.76
N LEU A 146 -30.30 0.89 18.11
CA LEU A 146 -31.06 -0.37 18.20
C LEU A 146 -30.63 -1.26 19.39
N GLY A 147 -29.61 -0.87 20.16
CA GLY A 147 -29.07 -1.66 21.27
C GLY A 147 -28.15 -2.80 20.83
N ASP A 148 -27.71 -2.83 19.57
CA ASP A 148 -26.77 -3.81 19.04
C ASP A 148 -25.33 -3.35 19.23
N LEU A 149 -24.82 -3.51 20.46
CA LEU A 149 -23.46 -3.11 20.82
C LEU A 149 -22.39 -3.79 19.96
N LYS A 150 -22.58 -5.08 19.63
CA LYS A 150 -21.60 -5.86 18.86
C LYS A 150 -21.39 -5.26 17.48
N ASN A 151 -22.48 -5.01 16.74
CA ASN A 151 -22.37 -4.43 15.41
C ASN A 151 -22.02 -2.94 15.44
N ALA A 152 -22.43 -2.20 16.48
CA ALA A 152 -21.97 -0.82 16.67
C ALA A 152 -20.44 -0.73 16.80
N VAL A 153 -19.84 -1.57 17.66
CA VAL A 153 -18.37 -1.66 17.83
C VAL A 153 -17.70 -2.10 16.53
N LYS A 154 -18.22 -3.15 15.87
CA LYS A 154 -17.67 -3.65 14.60
C LYS A 154 -17.66 -2.56 13.53
N SER A 155 -18.75 -1.82 13.36
CA SER A 155 -18.85 -0.74 12.38
C SER A 155 -17.94 0.44 12.72
N ALA A 156 -17.88 0.85 14.00
CA ALA A 156 -17.00 1.94 14.43
C ALA A 156 -15.53 1.57 14.22
N PHE A 157 -15.15 0.33 14.57
CA PHE A 157 -13.79 -0.17 14.35
C PHE A 157 -13.46 -0.23 12.85
N THR A 158 -14.35 -0.77 12.02
CA THR A 158 -14.19 -0.82 10.55
C THR A 158 -13.93 0.55 9.93
N PHE A 159 -14.66 1.59 10.39
CA PHE A 159 -14.46 2.96 9.94
C PHE A 159 -13.14 3.55 10.46
N LEU A 160 -12.79 3.31 11.73
CA LEU A 160 -11.53 3.76 12.33
C LEU A 160 -10.30 3.21 11.58
N ILE A 161 -10.34 1.98 11.09
CA ILE A 161 -9.22 1.41 10.31
C ILE A 161 -8.90 2.23 9.06
N ALA A 162 -9.91 2.75 8.35
CA ALA A 162 -9.68 3.65 7.22
C ALA A 162 -9.25 5.06 7.65
N ARG A 163 -9.73 5.52 8.81
CA ARG A 163 -9.44 6.85 9.37
C ARG A 163 -8.93 6.79 10.82
N PRO A 164 -7.67 6.36 11.05
CA PRO A 164 -7.15 6.11 12.41
C PRO A 164 -7.10 7.33 13.34
N GLY A 165 -7.19 8.54 12.79
CA GLY A 165 -7.19 9.81 13.55
C GLY A 165 -8.57 10.45 13.75
N ASP A 166 -9.66 9.75 13.41
CA ASP A 166 -11.01 10.29 13.56
C ASP A 166 -11.42 10.38 15.04
N ALA A 167 -11.36 11.59 15.60
CA ALA A 167 -11.57 11.83 17.03
C ALA A 167 -12.96 11.41 17.51
N GLU A 168 -14.00 11.58 16.68
CA GLU A 168 -15.37 11.18 17.01
C GLU A 168 -15.48 9.65 17.16
N THR A 169 -14.93 8.90 16.21
CA THR A 169 -14.98 7.43 16.24
C THR A 169 -14.14 6.85 17.37
N ILE A 170 -13.00 7.47 17.69
CA ILE A 170 -12.19 7.10 18.86
C ILE A 170 -13.02 7.27 20.14
N ALA A 171 -13.65 8.44 20.31
CA ALA A 171 -14.49 8.72 21.49
C ALA A 171 -15.69 7.75 21.58
N ASN A 172 -16.31 7.40 20.44
CA ASN A 172 -17.40 6.43 20.41
C ASN A 172 -16.94 5.03 20.81
N LEU A 173 -15.77 4.57 20.34
CA LEU A 173 -15.21 3.28 20.72
C LEU A 173 -14.83 3.23 22.21
N ASP A 174 -14.29 4.32 22.76
CA ASP A 174 -14.03 4.44 24.20
C ASP A 174 -15.34 4.35 24.99
N PHE A 175 -16.37 5.07 24.57
CA PHE A 175 -17.70 4.96 25.14
C PHE A 175 -18.27 3.54 25.05
N TYR A 176 -18.16 2.86 23.89
CA TYR A 176 -18.66 1.49 23.73
C TYR A 176 -17.93 0.47 24.62
N ARG A 177 -16.63 0.67 24.89
CA ARG A 177 -15.84 -0.18 25.79
C ARG A 177 -16.32 -0.15 27.24
N GLU A 178 -16.96 0.94 27.65
CA GLU A 178 -17.53 1.11 28.99
C GLU A 178 -18.92 0.47 29.14
N GLN A 179 -19.54 0.05 28.04
CA GLN A 179 -20.90 -0.49 28.06
C GLN A 179 -20.93 -1.94 28.58
N LYS A 180 -22.01 -2.27 29.29
CA LYS A 180 -22.26 -3.64 29.73
C LYS A 180 -22.42 -4.57 28.52
N GLY A 181 -21.67 -5.67 28.52
CA GLY A 181 -21.70 -6.66 27.43
C GLY A 181 -20.69 -6.40 26.32
N PHE A 182 -19.82 -5.39 26.46
CA PHE A 182 -18.67 -5.24 25.57
C PHE A 182 -17.74 -6.45 25.65
N ASP A 183 -17.30 -6.91 24.48
CA ASP A 183 -16.23 -7.90 24.33
C ASP A 183 -15.18 -7.37 23.35
N ARG A 184 -13.90 -7.58 23.65
CA ARG A 184 -12.80 -7.18 22.75
C ARG A 184 -12.91 -7.86 21.38
N SER A 185 -13.50 -9.04 21.31
CA SER A 185 -13.75 -9.78 20.07
C SER A 185 -14.74 -9.08 19.14
N PHE A 186 -15.38 -7.99 19.54
CA PHE A 186 -16.23 -7.18 18.66
C PHE A 186 -15.44 -6.20 17.79
N MET A 187 -14.21 -5.87 18.18
CA MET A 187 -13.30 -4.99 17.43
C MET A 187 -12.68 -5.74 16.25
N ILE A 188 -13.50 -6.00 15.23
CA ILE A 188 -13.11 -6.70 14.00
C ILE A 188 -13.39 -5.77 12.83
N ASP A 189 -12.40 -5.63 11.95
CA ASP A 189 -12.60 -4.93 10.68
C ASP A 189 -13.45 -5.80 9.74
N ALA A 190 -14.65 -5.31 9.39
CA ALA A 190 -15.56 -5.98 8.47
C ALA A 190 -14.98 -6.11 7.05
N LEU A 191 -14.01 -5.26 6.71
CA LEU A 191 -13.35 -5.22 5.40
C LEU A 191 -11.90 -5.69 5.46
N GLN A 192 -11.51 -6.42 6.51
CA GLN A 192 -10.15 -6.95 6.63
C GLN A 192 -9.79 -7.80 5.41
N MET A 193 -8.70 -7.44 4.72
CA MET A 193 -8.23 -8.21 3.57
C MET A 193 -7.42 -9.44 4.02
N ASP A 194 -7.40 -10.48 3.17
CA ASP A 194 -6.73 -11.74 3.50
C ASP A 194 -5.23 -11.57 3.77
N TYR A 195 -4.56 -10.70 3.01
CA TYR A 195 -3.14 -10.42 3.24
C TYR A 195 -2.92 -9.78 4.62
N GLU A 196 -3.81 -8.88 5.08
CA GLU A 196 -3.66 -8.26 6.41
C GLU A 196 -3.78 -9.31 7.51
N ARG A 197 -4.81 -10.16 7.41
CA ARG A 197 -5.04 -11.26 8.37
C ARG A 197 -3.84 -12.21 8.43
N LEU A 198 -3.32 -12.60 7.26
CA LEU A 198 -2.17 -13.50 7.16
C LEU A 198 -0.89 -12.83 7.65
N TYR A 199 -0.64 -11.56 7.32
CA TYR A 199 0.49 -10.78 7.82
C TYR A 199 0.49 -10.73 9.35
N MET A 200 -0.65 -10.35 9.96
CA MET A 200 -0.81 -10.31 11.42
C MET A 200 -0.60 -11.68 12.07
N SER A 201 -1.09 -12.75 11.42
CA SER A 201 -0.88 -14.09 11.93
C SER A 201 0.58 -14.55 11.77
N ALA A 202 1.30 -14.08 10.75
CA ALA A 202 2.71 -14.40 10.52
C ALA A 202 3.60 -13.65 11.52
N THR A 203 3.30 -12.38 11.80
CA THR A 203 3.99 -11.61 12.86
C THR A 203 3.76 -12.25 14.23
N GLN A 204 2.54 -12.73 14.54
CA GLN A 204 2.31 -13.45 15.79
C GLN A 204 3.11 -14.76 15.85
N ALA A 205 3.16 -15.52 14.75
CA ALA A 205 3.96 -16.75 14.68
C ALA A 205 5.46 -16.48 14.84
N TYR A 206 5.95 -15.36 14.33
CA TYR A 206 7.33 -14.89 14.57
C TYR A 206 7.59 -14.65 16.07
N GLU A 207 6.71 -13.93 16.76
CA GLU A 207 6.83 -13.67 18.20
C GLU A 207 6.75 -14.96 19.04
N ASP A 208 5.90 -15.90 18.62
CA ASP A 208 5.72 -17.19 19.29
C ASP A 208 6.86 -18.20 18.99
N GLY A 209 7.76 -17.88 18.07
CA GLY A 209 8.82 -18.78 17.59
C GLY A 209 8.31 -19.96 16.74
N ASP A 210 7.08 -19.89 16.25
CA ASP A 210 6.52 -20.85 15.28
C ASP A 210 7.03 -20.51 13.87
N TRP A 211 8.29 -20.86 13.61
CA TRP A 211 8.98 -20.49 12.38
C TRP A 211 8.34 -21.09 11.12
N LEU A 212 7.75 -22.28 11.23
CA LEU A 212 7.07 -22.93 10.10
C LEU A 212 5.85 -22.13 9.67
N LYS A 213 4.96 -21.82 10.64
CA LYS A 213 3.77 -21.01 10.39
C LYS A 213 4.13 -19.59 9.98
N CYS A 214 5.19 -19.02 10.55
CA CYS A 214 5.70 -17.71 10.15
C CYS A 214 6.00 -17.67 8.64
N VAL A 215 6.79 -18.62 8.12
CA VAL A 215 7.11 -18.64 6.68
C VAL A 215 5.87 -18.89 5.84
N GLU A 216 5.05 -19.88 6.19
CA GLU A 216 3.83 -20.21 5.44
C GLU A 216 2.89 -19.01 5.33
N HIS A 217 2.61 -18.33 6.45
CA HIS A 217 1.67 -17.23 6.46
C HIS A 217 2.22 -15.98 5.78
N PHE A 218 3.52 -15.68 5.88
CA PHE A 218 4.11 -14.56 5.12
C PHE A 218 4.09 -14.84 3.61
N ASP A 219 4.38 -16.06 3.16
CA ASP A 219 4.31 -16.43 1.74
C ASP A 219 2.88 -16.32 1.20
N LEU A 220 1.88 -16.83 1.94
CA LEU A 220 0.47 -16.69 1.58
C LEU A 220 0.02 -15.23 1.58
N SER A 221 0.45 -14.46 2.58
CA SER A 221 0.16 -13.04 2.70
C SER A 221 0.73 -12.25 1.53
N LEU A 222 2.00 -12.46 1.16
CA LEU A 222 2.66 -11.76 0.06
C LEU A 222 1.97 -12.07 -1.28
N ASN A 223 1.59 -13.33 -1.51
CA ASN A 223 0.83 -13.73 -2.68
C ASN A 223 -0.56 -13.06 -2.74
N SER A 224 -1.26 -12.98 -1.60
CA SER A 224 -2.53 -12.27 -1.51
C SER A 224 -2.35 -10.76 -1.71
N PHE A 225 -1.28 -10.17 -1.19
CA PHE A 225 -0.97 -8.75 -1.35
C PHE A 225 -0.82 -8.39 -2.83
N PHE A 226 -0.03 -9.13 -3.61
CA PHE A 226 0.14 -8.83 -5.04
C PHE A 226 -1.15 -8.99 -5.85
N LYS A 227 -2.09 -9.84 -5.42
CA LYS A 227 -3.43 -9.93 -6.02
C LYS A 227 -4.24 -8.65 -5.74
N GLU A 228 -4.24 -8.18 -4.51
CA GLU A 228 -4.94 -6.94 -4.13
C GLU A 228 -4.27 -5.70 -4.75
N GLU A 229 -2.94 -5.67 -4.86
CA GLU A 229 -2.19 -4.61 -5.54
C GLU A 229 -2.58 -4.52 -7.03
N LYS A 230 -2.67 -5.68 -7.70
CA LYS A 230 -3.14 -5.76 -9.08
C LYS A 230 -4.57 -5.24 -9.24
N LYS A 231 -5.49 -5.64 -8.35
CA LYS A 231 -6.88 -5.15 -8.35
C LYS A 231 -6.95 -3.64 -8.12
N CYS A 232 -6.22 -3.13 -7.12
CA CYS A 232 -6.12 -1.70 -6.86
C CYS A 232 -5.67 -0.93 -8.12
N ARG A 233 -4.63 -1.41 -8.79
CA ARG A 233 -4.14 -0.78 -10.03
C ARG A 233 -5.15 -0.82 -11.18
N MET A 234 -5.92 -1.90 -11.30
CA MET A 234 -7.03 -1.96 -12.26
C MET A 234 -8.13 -0.97 -11.89
N MET A 235 -8.33 -0.66 -10.60
CA MET A 235 -9.31 0.33 -10.17
C MET A 235 -8.95 1.78 -10.53
N CYS A 236 -7.74 2.05 -11.02
CA CYS A 236 -7.28 3.40 -11.33
C CYS A 236 -7.63 3.93 -12.73
N GLU A 237 -8.16 3.09 -13.64
CA GLU A 237 -8.37 3.48 -15.05
C GLU A 237 -9.40 4.61 -15.25
N ASP A 238 -10.21 4.92 -14.25
CA ASP A 238 -11.18 6.02 -14.21
C ASP A 238 -10.79 7.14 -13.25
N TYR A 239 -9.58 7.10 -12.68
CA TYR A 239 -9.01 8.21 -11.91
C TYR A 239 -8.45 9.28 -12.86
N LEU A 240 -9.34 10.11 -13.38
CA LEU A 240 -9.05 11.08 -14.44
C LEU A 240 -9.11 12.52 -13.92
N ASP A 241 -8.05 13.29 -14.16
CA ASP A 241 -8.03 14.73 -13.90
C ASP A 241 -8.63 15.49 -15.10
N TRP A 242 -9.92 15.80 -14.99
CA TRP A 242 -10.65 16.59 -16.00
C TRP A 242 -10.30 18.08 -15.95
N GLY A 243 -9.54 18.54 -14.95
CA GLY A 243 -9.13 19.94 -14.80
C GLY A 243 -8.31 20.45 -15.98
N THR A 244 -7.62 19.57 -16.70
CA THR A 244 -6.79 19.91 -17.87
C THR A 244 -7.56 19.99 -19.18
N MET A 245 -8.86 19.72 -19.16
CA MET A 245 -9.74 19.85 -20.33
C MET A 245 -10.46 21.20 -20.39
N GLN A 246 -9.98 22.18 -19.62
CA GLN A 246 -10.52 23.54 -19.62
C GLN A 246 -10.00 24.32 -20.83
N GLY A 247 -10.91 24.90 -21.62
CA GLY A 247 -10.61 25.68 -22.82
C GLY A 247 -11.18 25.08 -24.10
N ASP A 248 -11.27 25.89 -25.16
CA ASP A 248 -11.72 25.43 -26.47
C ASP A 248 -10.57 24.68 -27.17
N ASN A 249 -10.73 23.37 -27.40
CA ASN A 249 -9.86 22.52 -28.22
C ASN A 249 -8.39 22.36 -27.73
N PRO A 250 -8.16 21.71 -26.56
CA PRO A 250 -6.81 21.47 -26.04
C PRO A 250 -6.00 20.49 -26.91
N GLU A 251 -4.68 20.65 -26.95
CA GLU A 251 -3.79 19.77 -27.71
C GLU A 251 -3.78 18.33 -27.18
N MET A 252 -3.90 17.36 -28.08
CA MET A 252 -3.98 15.93 -27.76
C MET A 252 -2.85 15.43 -26.84
N SER A 253 -1.60 15.86 -27.08
CA SER A 253 -0.45 15.43 -26.27
C SER A 253 -0.54 15.94 -24.82
N ILE A 254 -1.10 17.13 -24.59
CA ILE A 254 -1.30 17.70 -23.25
C ILE A 254 -2.36 16.88 -22.51
N VAL A 255 -3.49 16.64 -23.17
CA VAL A 255 -4.61 15.85 -22.62
C VAL A 255 -4.17 14.43 -22.27
N MET A 256 -3.49 13.75 -23.19
CA MET A 256 -3.00 12.38 -22.97
C MET A 256 -1.98 12.31 -21.82
N THR A 257 -1.08 13.29 -21.73
CA THR A 257 -0.09 13.34 -20.65
C THR A 257 -0.76 13.52 -19.30
N SER A 258 -1.74 14.42 -19.20
CA SER A 258 -2.51 14.63 -17.95
C SER A 258 -3.27 13.39 -17.52
N ILE A 259 -4.05 12.78 -18.43
CA ILE A 259 -4.83 11.57 -18.17
C ILE A 259 -3.92 10.43 -17.73
N TYR A 260 -2.85 10.16 -18.49
CA TYR A 260 -1.94 9.06 -18.21
C TYR A 260 -1.24 9.26 -16.86
N THR A 261 -0.80 10.49 -16.56
CA THR A 261 -0.16 10.82 -15.27
C THR A 261 -1.13 10.60 -14.11
N SER A 262 -2.40 11.01 -14.24
CA SER A 262 -3.42 10.84 -13.20
C SER A 262 -3.65 9.37 -12.86
N VAL A 263 -3.85 8.54 -13.89
CA VAL A 263 -3.99 7.08 -13.73
C VAL A 263 -2.73 6.47 -13.12
N LEU A 264 -1.55 6.92 -13.55
CA LEU A 264 -0.28 6.40 -13.05
C LEU A 264 0.00 6.78 -11.59
N ARG A 265 -0.37 7.98 -11.16
CA ARG A 265 -0.31 8.41 -9.75
C ARG A 265 -1.20 7.52 -8.88
N CYS A 266 -2.44 7.26 -9.30
CA CYS A 266 -3.31 6.31 -8.59
C CYS A 266 -2.66 4.92 -8.50
N LYS A 267 -2.16 4.38 -9.63
CA LYS A 267 -1.52 3.06 -9.68
C LYS A 267 -0.29 2.94 -8.79
N THR A 268 0.55 3.97 -8.74
CA THR A 268 1.77 3.97 -7.92
C THR A 268 1.49 4.15 -6.42
N ASN A 269 0.32 4.69 -6.07
CA ASN A 269 -0.15 4.84 -4.68
C ASN A 269 -0.76 3.54 -4.09
N CYS A 270 -1.01 2.50 -4.90
CA CYS A 270 -1.64 1.26 -4.41
C CYS A 270 -0.87 0.56 -3.28
N VAL A 271 0.46 0.51 -3.35
CA VAL A 271 1.27 -0.11 -2.27
C VAL A 271 1.15 0.69 -0.98
N GLU A 272 1.08 2.02 -1.08
CA GLU A 272 0.92 2.91 0.06
C GLU A 272 -0.47 2.71 0.71
N ILE A 273 -1.54 2.66 -0.09
CA ILE A 273 -2.89 2.35 0.38
C ILE A 273 -2.94 1.00 1.11
N LEU A 274 -2.35 -0.04 0.50
CA LEU A 274 -2.34 -1.41 1.01
C LEU A 274 -1.31 -1.66 2.13
N SER A 275 -0.43 -0.69 2.42
CA SER A 275 0.57 -0.82 3.50
C SER A 275 0.00 -0.69 4.91
N LYS A 276 -1.29 -0.34 5.03
CA LYS A 276 -2.00 -0.28 6.30
C LYS A 276 -2.44 -1.69 6.70
N VAL A 277 -2.00 -2.14 7.86
CA VAL A 277 -2.45 -3.40 8.48
C VAL A 277 -3.07 -3.05 9.82
N ASN A 278 -4.35 -3.40 10.00
CA ASN A 278 -5.10 -3.06 11.21
C ASN A 278 -5.05 -1.55 11.53
N GLY A 279 -5.16 -0.70 10.49
CA GLY A 279 -5.18 0.76 10.62
C GLY A 279 -3.81 1.40 10.82
N HIS A 280 -2.75 0.62 10.95
CA HIS A 280 -1.39 1.11 11.12
C HIS A 280 -0.60 0.97 9.83
N LYS A 281 -0.04 2.09 9.35
CA LYS A 281 0.86 2.08 8.19
C LYS A 281 2.16 1.37 8.54
N ILE A 282 2.50 0.32 7.80
CA ILE A 282 3.78 -0.37 7.91
C ILE A 282 4.77 0.26 6.94
N LYS A 283 5.85 0.82 7.49
CA LYS A 283 6.91 1.43 6.69
C LYS A 283 7.65 0.36 5.88
N ASN A 284 8.02 0.71 4.64
CA ASN A 284 8.70 -0.20 3.72
C ASN A 284 7.98 -1.56 3.62
N PHE A 285 6.64 -1.55 3.54
CA PHE A 285 5.79 -2.73 3.74
C PHE A 285 6.28 -3.98 3.01
N LEU A 286 6.59 -3.90 1.72
CA LEU A 286 7.11 -5.03 0.96
C LEU A 286 8.47 -5.53 1.47
N SER A 287 9.38 -4.62 1.87
CA SER A 287 10.66 -4.99 2.47
C SER A 287 10.45 -5.72 3.79
N SER A 288 9.48 -5.28 4.61
CA SER A 288 9.20 -5.88 5.93
C SER A 288 8.87 -7.38 5.86
N TYR A 289 8.19 -7.84 4.80
CA TYR A 289 7.95 -9.28 4.57
C TYR A 289 9.26 -10.05 4.56
N PHE A 290 10.26 -9.55 3.83
CA PHE A 290 11.53 -10.22 3.66
C PHE A 290 12.43 -10.10 4.88
N GLU A 291 12.27 -9.04 5.67
CA GLU A 291 12.95 -8.91 6.97
C GLU A 291 12.50 -10.01 7.94
N TYR A 292 11.18 -10.26 8.04
CA TYR A 292 10.64 -11.36 8.86
C TYR A 292 10.94 -12.73 8.26
N LEU A 293 10.70 -12.92 6.96
CA LEU A 293 10.95 -14.19 6.26
C LEU A 293 12.41 -14.60 6.42
N HIS A 294 13.36 -13.68 6.32
CA HIS A 294 14.77 -13.95 6.57
C HIS A 294 14.99 -14.64 7.93
N VAL A 295 14.43 -14.09 9.01
CA VAL A 295 14.62 -14.65 10.36
C VAL A 295 13.93 -16.00 10.51
N CYS A 296 12.70 -16.13 10.02
CA CYS A 296 11.95 -17.39 10.10
C CYS A 296 12.63 -18.51 9.28
N GLN A 297 13.12 -18.19 8.07
CA GLN A 297 13.86 -19.12 7.22
C GLN A 297 15.22 -19.49 7.84
N PHE A 298 15.93 -18.54 8.44
CA PHE A 298 17.18 -18.80 9.14
C PHE A 298 17.00 -19.81 10.29
N ASN A 299 15.98 -19.63 11.12
CA ASN A 299 15.68 -20.55 12.23
C ASN A 299 15.24 -21.96 11.76
N LEU A 300 14.72 -22.07 10.54
CA LEU A 300 14.43 -23.34 9.88
C LEU A 300 15.63 -23.94 9.13
N GLN A 301 16.81 -23.34 9.23
CA GLN A 301 18.02 -23.74 8.50
C GLN A 301 17.86 -23.66 6.97
N ARG A 302 16.95 -22.82 6.47
CA ARG A 302 16.71 -22.55 5.04
C ARG A 302 17.64 -21.43 4.54
N GLY A 303 18.95 -21.64 4.62
CA GLY A 303 19.96 -20.61 4.37
C GLY A 303 19.89 -19.95 2.97
N ARG A 304 19.56 -20.72 1.92
CA ARG A 304 19.37 -20.18 0.56
C ARG A 304 18.19 -19.21 0.50
N ASP A 305 17.08 -19.58 1.11
CA ASP A 305 15.86 -18.76 1.12
C ASP A 305 16.08 -17.50 1.96
N ALA A 306 16.77 -17.64 3.10
CA ALA A 306 17.15 -16.51 3.94
C ALA A 306 18.04 -15.51 3.20
N ALA A 307 19.03 -15.98 2.41
CA ALA A 307 19.88 -15.11 1.59
C ALA A 307 19.10 -14.41 0.46
N GLN A 308 18.15 -15.10 -0.19
CA GLN A 308 17.25 -14.47 -1.17
C GLN A 308 16.33 -13.43 -0.52
N SER A 309 15.81 -13.68 0.68
CA SER A 309 15.03 -12.68 1.44
C SER A 309 15.86 -11.44 1.75
N VAL A 310 17.12 -11.60 2.14
CA VAL A 310 18.05 -10.46 2.31
C VAL A 310 18.20 -9.67 1.01
N ALA A 311 18.39 -10.34 -0.13
CA ALA A 311 18.51 -9.68 -1.43
C ALA A 311 17.22 -8.94 -1.83
N ASN A 312 16.05 -9.54 -1.61
CA ASN A 312 14.74 -8.92 -1.85
C ASN A 312 14.56 -7.66 -1.00
N SER A 313 14.87 -7.74 0.30
CA SER A 313 14.75 -6.61 1.21
C SER A 313 15.68 -5.46 0.81
N LEU A 314 16.94 -5.74 0.46
CA LEU A 314 17.90 -4.71 0.03
C LEU A 314 17.54 -4.07 -1.31
N LEU A 315 16.93 -4.82 -2.24
CA LEU A 315 16.42 -4.24 -3.49
C LEU A 315 15.29 -3.24 -3.21
N LEU A 316 14.39 -3.57 -2.27
CA LEU A 316 13.23 -2.76 -1.90
C LEU A 316 13.56 -1.60 -0.96
N ASP A 317 14.55 -1.77 -0.08
CA ASP A 317 15.09 -0.75 0.82
C ASP A 317 16.62 -0.89 0.92
N LYS A 318 17.31 -0.25 -0.03
CA LYS A 318 18.79 -0.22 -0.09
C LYS A 318 19.43 0.31 1.19
N SER A 319 18.70 1.04 2.02
CA SER A 319 19.19 1.65 3.26
C SER A 319 18.94 0.83 4.52
N ASN A 320 18.40 -0.39 4.41
CA ASN A 320 18.19 -1.26 5.55
C ASN A 320 19.52 -1.75 6.15
N ILE A 321 19.89 -1.20 7.31
CA ILE A 321 21.16 -1.50 7.97
C ILE A 321 21.26 -2.95 8.45
N VAL A 322 20.15 -3.53 8.86
CA VAL A 322 20.08 -4.90 9.41
C VAL A 322 20.32 -5.88 8.28
N MET A 323 19.65 -5.68 7.15
CA MET A 323 19.80 -6.56 5.99
C MET A 323 21.18 -6.45 5.35
N ARG A 324 21.82 -5.27 5.38
CA ARG A 324 23.22 -5.15 4.95
C ARG A 324 24.17 -5.97 5.83
N ARG A 325 23.98 -5.98 7.15
CA ARG A 325 24.76 -6.82 8.07
C ARG A 325 24.51 -8.31 7.82
N ASN A 326 23.25 -8.68 7.59
CA ASN A 326 22.90 -10.07 7.29
C ASN A 326 23.54 -10.52 5.97
N ARG A 327 23.53 -9.68 4.93
CA ARG A 327 24.23 -9.98 3.67
C ARG A 327 25.71 -10.22 3.90
N LEU A 328 26.38 -9.34 4.65
CA LEU A 328 27.79 -9.54 5.00
C LEU A 328 28.02 -10.86 5.74
N PHE A 329 27.20 -11.17 6.75
CA PHE A 329 27.28 -12.43 7.51
C PHE A 329 27.24 -13.66 6.59
N TYR A 330 26.24 -13.73 5.70
CA TYR A 330 26.10 -14.84 4.78
C TYR A 330 27.19 -14.87 3.71
N ALA A 331 27.62 -13.72 3.20
CA ALA A 331 28.70 -13.64 2.22
C ALA A 331 30.02 -14.17 2.79
N SER A 332 30.33 -13.81 4.05
CA SER A 332 31.52 -14.32 4.75
C SER A 332 31.43 -15.79 5.15
N HIS A 333 30.22 -16.31 5.38
CA HIS A 333 30.04 -17.69 5.82
C HIS A 333 29.98 -18.69 4.66
N TYR A 334 29.35 -18.30 3.55
CA TYR A 334 29.11 -19.20 2.42
C TYR A 334 29.99 -18.93 1.20
N GLU A 335 30.57 -17.72 1.07
CA GLU A 335 31.41 -17.31 -0.07
C GLU A 335 30.76 -17.53 -1.45
N LYS A 336 29.43 -17.37 -1.51
CA LYS A 336 28.60 -17.61 -2.70
C LYS A 336 27.72 -16.41 -3.01
N GLU A 337 28.20 -15.55 -3.91
CA GLU A 337 27.48 -14.34 -4.32
C GLU A 337 26.16 -14.67 -5.05
N GLU A 338 26.08 -15.84 -5.70
CA GLU A 338 24.88 -16.31 -6.38
C GLU A 338 23.68 -16.58 -5.46
N LEU A 339 23.90 -16.63 -4.14
CA LEU A 339 22.81 -16.76 -3.15
C LEU A 339 21.99 -15.47 -3.00
N PHE A 340 22.55 -14.30 -3.36
CA PHE A 340 21.92 -12.99 -3.18
C PHE A 340 21.22 -12.52 -4.46
N GLN A 341 20.38 -13.37 -5.02
CA GLN A 341 19.55 -13.04 -6.18
C GLN A 341 18.11 -12.77 -5.73
N PRO A 342 17.59 -11.54 -5.89
CA PRO A 342 16.20 -11.25 -5.63
C PRO A 342 15.28 -12.17 -6.45
N SER A 343 14.09 -12.46 -5.92
CA SER A 343 13.12 -13.29 -6.62
C SER A 343 12.51 -12.55 -7.82
N GLU A 344 12.14 -13.29 -8.87
CA GLU A 344 11.70 -12.71 -10.14
C GLU A 344 10.50 -11.76 -9.99
N ASN A 345 9.53 -12.12 -9.16
CA ASN A 345 8.36 -11.28 -8.86
C ASN A 345 8.74 -9.93 -8.23
N ILE A 346 9.78 -9.89 -7.39
CA ILE A 346 10.26 -8.66 -6.76
C ILE A 346 11.09 -7.83 -7.74
N LEU A 347 11.88 -8.49 -8.61
CA LEU A 347 12.58 -7.82 -9.71
C LEU A 347 11.60 -7.14 -10.67
N GLU A 348 10.54 -7.82 -11.09
CA GLU A 348 9.52 -7.28 -11.96
C GLU A 348 8.81 -6.08 -11.32
N PHE A 349 8.39 -6.24 -10.06
CA PHE A 349 7.76 -5.15 -9.29
C PHE A 349 8.69 -3.92 -9.17
N TYR A 350 9.95 -4.13 -8.79
CA TYR A 350 10.92 -3.05 -8.59
C TYR A 350 11.20 -2.31 -9.90
N LYS A 351 11.44 -3.04 -10.99
CA LYS A 351 11.65 -2.45 -12.32
C LYS A 351 10.48 -1.57 -12.72
N ARG A 352 9.25 -2.09 -12.62
CA ARG A 352 8.02 -1.31 -12.86
C ARG A 352 7.98 -0.05 -12.00
N SER A 353 8.16 -0.19 -10.69
CA SER A 353 8.06 0.95 -9.76
C SER A 353 9.09 2.06 -10.07
N VAL A 354 10.33 1.71 -10.40
CA VAL A 354 11.37 2.68 -10.74
C VAL A 354 11.04 3.42 -12.04
N VAL A 355 10.61 2.71 -13.08
CA VAL A 355 10.26 3.30 -14.37
C VAL A 355 9.04 4.23 -14.25
N GLU A 356 8.00 3.79 -13.54
CA GLU A 356 6.79 4.61 -13.33
C GLU A 356 7.09 5.89 -12.54
N LYS A 357 7.88 5.79 -11.46
CA LYS A 357 8.31 6.95 -10.67
C LYS A 357 9.17 7.92 -11.47
N ARG A 358 10.01 7.41 -12.38
CA ARG A 358 10.83 8.24 -13.28
C ARG A 358 9.95 9.07 -14.21
N PHE A 359 8.88 8.48 -14.76
CA PHE A 359 7.91 9.21 -15.58
C PHE A 359 7.18 10.28 -14.77
N ILE A 360 6.61 9.91 -13.60
CA ILE A 360 5.91 10.87 -12.73
C ILE A 360 6.84 12.02 -12.35
N LYS A 361 8.09 11.73 -11.96
CA LYS A 361 9.08 12.75 -11.61
C LYS A 361 9.34 13.73 -12.74
N PHE A 362 9.43 13.27 -13.99
CA PHE A 362 9.57 14.16 -15.13
C PHE A 362 8.37 15.12 -15.23
N VAL A 363 7.15 14.60 -15.11
CA VAL A 363 5.94 15.43 -15.14
C VAL A 363 5.91 16.42 -13.98
N ASP A 364 6.18 15.95 -12.75
CA ASP A 364 6.18 16.76 -11.54
C ASP A 364 7.26 17.87 -11.55
N ASP A 365 8.44 17.61 -12.13
CA ASP A 365 9.51 18.60 -12.12
C ASP A 365 9.34 19.64 -13.25
N ARG A 366 8.66 19.29 -14.36
CA ARG A 366 8.60 20.13 -15.58
C ARG A 366 7.25 20.79 -15.82
N PHE A 367 6.17 20.22 -15.29
CA PHE A 367 4.82 20.74 -15.44
C PHE A 367 4.29 21.38 -14.15
N ARG A 368 5.14 21.51 -13.12
CA ARG A 368 4.77 22.13 -11.84
C ARG A 368 4.93 23.65 -11.87
N TYR A 369 3.85 24.32 -11.50
CA TYR A 369 3.78 25.76 -11.30
C TYR A 369 4.54 26.18 -10.04
N VAL A 370 5.19 27.34 -10.12
CA VAL A 370 5.87 28.00 -8.99
C VAL A 370 5.00 29.18 -8.56
N ASP A 371 4.28 29.03 -7.47
CA ASP A 371 3.93 30.13 -6.54
C ASP A 371 3.25 29.60 -5.26
N GLY A 372 4.05 28.95 -4.40
CA GLY A 372 3.86 28.98 -2.94
C GLY A 372 2.58 28.40 -2.30
N VAL A 373 1.62 27.88 -3.07
CA VAL A 373 0.39 27.27 -2.54
C VAL A 373 0.47 25.77 -2.81
N PHE A 374 0.44 24.96 -1.75
CA PHE A 374 0.17 23.53 -1.86
C PHE A 374 -1.23 23.35 -2.47
N VAL A 375 -1.28 23.14 -3.77
CA VAL A 375 -2.49 22.74 -4.47
C VAL A 375 -2.24 21.31 -4.92
N ASP A 376 -2.88 20.36 -4.21
CA ASP A 376 -3.42 19.05 -4.65
C ASP A 376 -2.81 18.40 -5.92
N ASP A 377 -2.63 17.08 -5.92
CA ASP A 377 -1.94 16.17 -6.88
C ASP A 377 -2.43 16.20 -8.35
N ARG A 378 -3.00 17.31 -8.81
CA ARG A 378 -3.57 17.57 -10.13
C ARG A 378 -2.56 18.22 -11.07
N PHE A 379 -2.66 17.88 -12.35
CA PHE A 379 -1.93 18.59 -13.41
C PHE A 379 -2.67 19.92 -13.62
N ARG A 380 -2.06 21.05 -13.26
CA ARG A 380 -2.68 22.37 -13.49
C ARG A 380 -1.79 23.23 -14.37
N TYR A 381 -2.29 23.51 -15.58
CA TYR A 381 -1.81 24.58 -16.44
C TYR A 381 -2.67 25.82 -16.15
N VAL A 382 -2.26 26.63 -15.19
CA VAL A 382 -2.92 27.90 -14.85
C VAL A 382 -1.84 28.98 -14.88
N ASP A 383 -2.09 30.09 -15.58
CA ASP A 383 -1.25 31.30 -15.68
C ASP A 383 0.04 31.27 -16.52
N GLY A 384 0.26 30.24 -17.35
CA GLY A 384 1.14 30.32 -18.53
C GLY A 384 2.65 30.44 -18.31
N VAL A 385 3.15 30.21 -17.09
CA VAL A 385 4.60 30.22 -16.78
C VAL A 385 5.08 28.81 -16.41
N LEU A 386 6.00 28.27 -17.21
CA LEU A 386 6.66 26.98 -16.98
C LEU A 386 8.06 27.17 -16.38
N PRO A 387 8.61 26.16 -15.70
CA PRO A 387 10.04 26.12 -15.38
C PRO A 387 10.90 26.36 -16.63
N THR A 388 12.07 26.97 -16.45
CA THR A 388 13.00 27.20 -17.57
C THR A 388 13.38 25.88 -18.24
N GLU A 389 13.39 25.87 -19.56
CA GLU A 389 13.79 24.70 -20.35
C GLU A 389 15.21 24.25 -19.98
N GLN A 390 15.38 22.94 -19.81
CA GLN A 390 16.63 22.30 -19.46
C GLN A 390 17.08 21.35 -20.58
N ALA A 391 18.38 21.12 -20.70
CA ALA A 391 18.92 20.22 -21.72
C ALA A 391 18.43 18.77 -21.57
N ASP A 392 18.03 18.37 -20.36
CA ASP A 392 17.49 17.04 -20.08
C ASP A 392 16.01 16.86 -20.47
N ASP A 393 15.28 17.94 -20.77
CA ASP A 393 13.88 17.89 -21.24
C ASP A 393 13.72 17.10 -22.55
N ARG A 394 14.81 17.00 -23.32
CA ARG A 394 14.84 16.38 -24.65
C ARG A 394 15.54 15.02 -24.67
N LYS A 395 15.97 14.51 -23.50
CA LYS A 395 16.63 13.19 -23.42
C LYS A 395 15.61 12.07 -23.63
N PRO A 396 16.00 10.96 -24.29
CA PRO A 396 15.14 9.79 -24.40
C PRO A 396 14.75 9.24 -23.01
N PHE A 397 13.51 8.79 -22.88
CA PHE A 397 13.05 8.11 -21.67
C PHE A 397 13.79 6.78 -21.52
N SER A 398 14.61 6.66 -20.48
CA SER A 398 15.29 5.40 -20.16
C SER A 398 14.34 4.48 -19.40
N VAL A 399 14.31 3.20 -19.78
CA VAL A 399 13.68 2.11 -19.02
C VAL A 399 14.70 1.26 -18.26
N GLU A 400 15.99 1.62 -18.34
CA GLU A 400 17.04 0.90 -17.64
C GLU A 400 16.91 1.13 -16.13
N VAL A 401 17.11 0.06 -15.38
CA VAL A 401 17.01 0.05 -13.92
C VAL A 401 18.29 -0.57 -13.40
N ASP A 402 18.99 0.20 -12.56
CA ASP A 402 20.16 -0.30 -11.86
C ASP A 402 19.74 -1.24 -10.73
N LEU A 403 20.14 -2.50 -10.89
CA LEU A 403 19.91 -3.60 -9.95
C LEU A 403 21.17 -3.94 -9.15
N ILE A 404 22.31 -3.32 -9.47
CA ILE A 404 23.57 -3.64 -8.82
C ILE A 404 23.56 -3.04 -7.42
N ASP A 405 23.93 -3.86 -6.45
CA ASP A 405 24.24 -3.38 -5.11
C ASP A 405 25.70 -2.89 -5.08
N GLU A 406 25.89 -1.60 -5.37
CA GLU A 406 27.21 -0.95 -5.36
C GLU A 406 27.73 -0.66 -3.95
N PHE A 407 27.03 -1.09 -2.90
CA PHE A 407 27.43 -0.82 -1.54
C PHE A 407 28.73 -1.58 -1.17
N ASP A 408 29.75 -0.85 -0.70
CA ASP A 408 30.98 -1.46 -0.19
C ASP A 408 30.77 -2.10 1.19
N TYR A 409 30.56 -3.41 1.21
CA TYR A 409 30.35 -4.19 2.42
C TYR A 409 31.55 -4.20 3.38
N ASN A 410 32.76 -3.84 2.92
CA ASN A 410 33.90 -3.69 3.82
C ASN A 410 33.69 -2.55 4.82
N LEU A 411 32.91 -1.52 4.45
CA LEU A 411 32.60 -0.41 5.34
C LEU A 411 31.89 -0.87 6.62
N ILE A 412 31.13 -1.97 6.58
CA ILE A 412 30.41 -2.50 7.75
C ILE A 412 31.36 -3.09 8.79
N THR A 413 32.49 -3.67 8.35
CA THR A 413 33.47 -4.33 9.22
C THR A 413 34.35 -3.36 10.01
N GLN A 414 34.42 -2.10 9.58
CA GLN A 414 35.22 -1.08 10.26
C GLN A 414 34.59 -0.72 11.61
N ASN A 415 35.30 -0.09 12.55
CA ASN A 415 34.67 0.47 13.75
C ASN A 415 34.15 1.89 13.46
N ILE A 416 32.97 2.23 14.00
CA ILE A 416 32.40 3.60 13.93
C ILE A 416 33.17 4.49 14.93
N LEU A 417 33.45 3.93 16.10
CA LEU A 417 34.16 4.58 17.19
C LEU A 417 35.55 3.96 17.38
N SER A 418 36.56 4.80 17.52
CA SER A 418 37.85 4.39 18.07
C SER A 418 37.74 4.17 19.58
N LYS A 419 38.67 3.40 20.15
CA LYS A 419 38.74 3.18 21.62
C LYS A 419 38.82 4.50 22.41
N LYS A 420 39.50 5.51 21.86
CA LYS A 420 39.61 6.84 22.49
C LYS A 420 38.27 7.56 22.51
N GLU A 421 37.51 7.48 21.42
CA GLU A 421 36.18 8.09 21.30
C GLU A 421 35.15 7.39 22.19
N CYS A 422 35.16 6.05 22.25
CA CYS A 422 34.32 5.31 23.20
C CYS A 422 34.58 5.74 24.63
N LYS A 423 35.84 5.80 25.06
CA LYS A 423 36.19 6.27 26.41
C LYS A 423 35.72 7.69 26.69
N ALA A 424 35.86 8.59 25.71
CA ALA A 424 35.39 9.97 25.83
C ALA A 424 33.85 10.04 25.96
N LEU A 425 33.12 9.26 25.16
CA LEU A 425 31.66 9.20 25.19
C LEU A 425 31.15 8.53 26.47
N HIS A 426 31.77 7.43 26.90
CA HIS A 426 31.44 6.73 28.15
C HIS A 426 31.59 7.64 29.36
N THR A 427 32.75 8.31 29.49
CA THR A 427 32.99 9.28 30.56
C THR A 427 31.96 10.43 30.53
N SER A 428 31.56 10.88 29.33
CA SER A 428 30.56 11.94 29.19
C SER A 428 29.15 11.48 29.57
N ALA A 429 28.83 10.21 29.33
CA ALA A 429 27.55 9.60 29.68
C ALA A 429 27.39 9.45 31.21
N GLU A 430 28.45 9.02 31.90
CA GLU A 430 28.46 8.85 33.37
C GLU A 430 28.33 10.19 34.11
N LEU A 431 28.99 11.24 33.62
CA LEU A 431 29.08 12.54 34.30
C LEU A 431 27.87 13.47 34.08
N SER A 432 26.77 12.98 33.49
CA SER A 432 25.51 13.73 33.33
C SER A 432 25.70 15.11 32.65
N PHE A 433 26.12 15.10 31.38
CA PHE A 433 26.06 16.23 30.42
C PHE A 433 26.49 17.62 30.93
N LYS A 434 27.59 17.71 31.69
CA LYS A 434 28.32 18.97 31.87
C LYS A 434 29.81 18.67 31.91
N ALA A 435 30.55 18.80 30.79
CA ALA A 435 31.97 19.26 30.77
C ALA A 435 32.83 18.91 29.51
N SER A 436 32.32 18.79 28.28
CA SER A 436 33.24 18.85 27.13
C SER A 436 32.62 19.48 25.89
N SER A 437 33.20 20.62 25.47
CA SER A 437 32.81 21.37 24.27
C SER A 437 32.97 20.59 22.97
N PHE A 438 33.68 19.45 22.99
CA PHE A 438 33.97 18.64 21.80
C PHE A 438 32.91 17.55 21.53
N ILE A 439 32.07 17.16 22.49
CA ILE A 439 31.11 16.06 22.32
C ILE A 439 30.09 16.31 21.18
N PRO A 440 29.51 17.51 21.03
CA PRO A 440 28.63 17.78 19.88
C PRO A 440 29.34 17.59 18.53
N GLN A 441 30.59 18.08 18.42
CA GLN A 441 31.39 17.90 17.21
C GLN A 441 31.70 16.43 16.94
N LEU A 442 32.02 15.65 17.98
CA LEU A 442 32.24 14.21 17.85
C LEU A 442 30.96 13.48 17.40
N ILE A 443 29.78 13.87 17.89
CA ILE A 443 28.49 13.32 17.46
C ILE A 443 28.23 13.61 15.98
N ASP A 444 28.56 14.81 15.49
CA ASP A 444 28.45 15.16 14.07
C ASP A 444 29.39 14.31 13.20
N GLU A 445 30.64 14.12 13.63
CA GLU A 445 31.60 13.26 12.94
C GLU A 445 31.14 11.79 12.90
N ILE A 446 30.61 11.28 14.02
CA ILE A 446 30.02 9.94 14.10
C ILE A 446 28.82 9.83 13.14
N SER A 447 27.99 10.86 13.08
CA SER A 447 26.84 10.92 12.17
C SER A 447 27.26 10.85 10.70
N ILE A 448 28.37 11.51 10.34
CA ILE A 448 28.98 11.41 9.01
C ILE A 448 29.49 10.00 8.74
N ARG A 449 30.20 9.37 9.69
CA ARG A 449 30.70 7.99 9.54
C ARG A 449 29.57 6.98 9.37
N ILE A 450 28.49 7.12 10.16
CA ILE A 450 27.27 6.31 10.04
C ILE A 450 26.63 6.53 8.68
N LYS A 451 26.52 7.78 8.21
CA LYS A 451 25.98 8.08 6.88
C LYS A 451 26.81 7.43 5.77
N GLN A 452 28.14 7.54 5.84
CA GLN A 452 29.05 6.91 4.89
C GLN A 452 28.92 5.40 4.91
N ARG A 453 28.80 4.79 6.10
CA ARG A 453 28.64 3.33 6.26
C ARG A 453 27.28 2.81 5.85
N TYR A 454 26.18 3.50 6.16
CA TYR A 454 24.84 2.95 6.02
C TYR A 454 24.00 3.65 4.95
N GLY A 455 24.56 4.65 4.25
CA GLY A 455 23.85 5.44 3.25
C GLY A 455 22.66 6.24 3.81
N SER A 456 22.52 6.30 5.14
CA SER A 456 21.38 6.90 5.84
C SER A 456 21.88 7.98 6.79
N GLN A 457 21.28 9.17 6.73
CA GLN A 457 21.60 10.25 7.67
C GLN A 457 20.98 9.92 9.03
N PRO A 458 21.76 9.71 10.11
CA PRO A 458 21.20 9.51 11.43
C PRO A 458 20.86 10.85 12.09
N SER A 459 19.91 10.82 13.03
CA SER A 459 19.72 11.86 14.04
C SER A 459 20.21 11.35 15.39
N PHE A 460 21.02 12.15 16.08
CA PHE A 460 21.41 11.84 17.45
C PHE A 460 20.19 11.96 18.38
N HIS A 461 19.97 10.96 19.21
CA HIS A 461 18.85 10.93 20.16
C HIS A 461 19.33 11.19 21.59
N SER A 462 20.12 10.26 22.13
CA SER A 462 20.64 10.34 23.49
C SER A 462 21.99 9.63 23.62
N LEU A 463 22.72 9.98 24.69
CA LEU A 463 23.93 9.31 25.15
C LEU A 463 23.71 9.01 26.64
N SER A 464 23.56 7.74 26.99
CA SER A 464 23.27 7.31 28.36
C SER A 464 23.92 5.96 28.67
N CYS A 465 24.15 5.71 29.96
CA CYS A 465 24.56 4.39 30.48
C CYS A 465 23.36 3.58 31.00
N GLN A 466 22.12 4.05 30.79
CA GLN A 466 20.91 3.38 31.23
C GLN A 466 20.39 2.43 30.15
N THR A 467 19.99 1.22 30.54
CA THR A 467 19.41 0.19 29.67
C THR A 467 17.93 0.39 29.35
N GLU A 468 17.39 1.60 29.52
CA GLU A 468 15.98 1.85 29.18
C GLU A 468 15.81 1.95 27.66
N ASN A 469 14.94 1.09 27.11
CA ASN A 469 14.47 1.16 25.73
C ASN A 469 13.60 2.41 25.54
N GLU A 470 14.21 3.59 25.46
CA GLU A 470 13.51 4.79 25.02
C GLU A 470 13.05 4.59 23.57
N LYS A 471 11.75 4.82 23.33
CA LYS A 471 11.19 4.81 21.98
C LYS A 471 11.87 5.93 21.19
N SER A 472 12.71 5.56 20.23
CA SER A 472 13.61 6.45 19.48
C SER A 472 12.96 7.65 18.77
N GLY A 473 11.63 7.72 18.69
CA GLY A 473 10.91 8.71 17.91
C GLY A 473 11.20 8.67 16.40
N CYS A 474 12.08 7.78 15.95
CA CYS A 474 12.57 7.68 14.58
C CYS A 474 11.83 6.60 13.81
N GLU A 475 11.49 6.90 12.55
CA GLU A 475 10.71 6.00 11.70
C GLU A 475 11.38 4.66 11.34
N ARG A 476 12.69 4.49 11.56
CA ARG A 476 13.45 3.25 11.26
C ARG A 476 13.93 2.50 12.51
N GLY A 477 13.40 2.85 13.69
CA GLY A 477 13.96 2.40 14.97
C GLY A 477 15.27 3.13 15.29
N ALA A 478 15.65 3.17 16.57
CA ALA A 478 17.02 3.57 16.92
C ALA A 478 17.95 2.40 16.64
N PHE A 479 19.17 2.70 16.20
CA PHE A 479 20.28 1.77 16.36
C PHE A 479 21.14 2.30 17.50
N VAL A 480 21.51 1.41 18.42
CA VAL A 480 22.30 1.78 19.59
C VAL A 480 23.73 1.37 19.34
N ILE A 481 24.67 2.32 19.50
CA ILE A 481 26.10 2.02 19.43
C ILE A 481 26.63 2.03 20.86
N SER A 482 27.15 0.89 21.28
CA SER A 482 27.80 0.74 22.57
C SER A 482 29.06 1.59 22.67
N VAL A 483 29.13 2.39 23.73
CA VAL A 483 30.30 3.18 24.13
C VAL A 483 31.08 2.52 25.27
N ASP A 484 30.59 1.38 25.79
CA ASP A 484 31.26 0.56 26.79
C ASP A 484 32.65 0.12 26.30
N GLU A 485 33.65 0.08 27.20
CA GLU A 485 35.03 -0.24 26.81
C GLU A 485 35.18 -1.66 26.25
N GLU A 486 34.41 -2.65 26.75
CA GLU A 486 34.47 -4.05 26.31
C GLU A 486 33.72 -4.25 24.99
N ARG A 487 32.68 -3.47 24.75
CA ARG A 487 31.83 -3.54 23.55
C ARG A 487 31.90 -2.28 22.69
N CYS A 488 33.05 -1.61 22.68
CA CYS A 488 33.21 -0.33 22.00
C CYS A 488 32.84 -0.44 20.51
N SER A 489 31.98 0.47 20.06
CA SER A 489 31.45 0.52 18.69
C SER A 489 30.52 -0.63 18.29
N ALA A 490 30.16 -1.55 19.20
CA ALA A 490 29.22 -2.62 18.90
C ALA A 490 27.81 -2.06 18.71
N ILE A 491 27.10 -2.50 17.67
CA ILE A 491 25.68 -2.18 17.49
C ILE A 491 24.87 -3.18 18.28
N LEU A 492 24.04 -2.68 19.21
CA LEU A 492 23.19 -3.46 20.10
C LEU A 492 21.83 -3.77 19.48
#